data_AF-A0A316U871-F1
#
_entry.id   AF-A0A316U871-F1
#
_cell.length_a   1.000
_cell.length_b   1.000
_cell.length_c   1.000
_cell.angle_alpha   90.00
_cell.angle_beta   90.00
_cell.angle_gamma   90.00
#
_symmetry.space_group_name_H-M   'P 1'
#
loop_
_entity.id
_entity.type
_entity.pdbx_description
1 polymer ?
#
loop_
_entity_poly.entity_id
_entity_poly.type
_entity_poly.pdbx_seq_one_letter_code
_entity_poly.pdbx_strand_id
1 'polypeptide(L)'
;MSLSLFAKTATRSFASAQASRGFATSAIARRDLIQEAYLRELKAYKPAAKSADSHKGQVREFHQPSPPKAPATPSSSSLSSELDSYASSEPDVAEVSKSSSTEEVSVGGGAKEFLEEARRDYPKEEAHH
;
A
#
# COMPACT_ATOMS: atom_id res chain seq x y z
N MET A 1 56.63 -67.72 -86.30
CA MET A 1 55.28 -67.20 -86.04
C MET A 1 55.28 -66.71 -84.58
N SER A 2 55.57 -65.43 -84.30
CA SER A 2 54.57 -64.35 -84.07
C SER A 2 53.43 -64.85 -83.15
N LEU A 3 53.17 -64.32 -81.95
CA LEU A 3 52.81 -62.93 -81.66
C LEU A 3 53.22 -62.49 -80.23
N SER A 4 53.35 -61.17 -80.11
CA SER A 4 53.48 -60.25 -78.96
C SER A 4 52.51 -60.45 -77.76
N LEU A 5 52.90 -59.97 -76.56
CA LEU A 5 52.34 -58.72 -75.97
C LEU A 5 53.08 -58.28 -74.70
N PHE A 6 53.62 -57.06 -74.72
CA PHE A 6 54.09 -56.31 -73.56
C PHE A 6 52.93 -55.52 -72.93
N ALA A 7 53.01 -55.37 -71.60
CA ALA A 7 52.46 -54.30 -70.75
C ALA A 7 50.94 -54.13 -70.59
N LYS A 8 50.51 -54.15 -69.31
CA LYS A 8 49.83 -53.04 -68.60
C LYS A 8 49.52 -53.44 -67.15
N THR A 9 50.42 -53.12 -66.21
CA THR A 9 50.06 -53.04 -64.79
C THR A 9 49.32 -51.72 -64.57
N ALA A 10 48.00 -51.77 -64.53
CA ALA A 10 47.18 -50.63 -64.16
C ALA A 10 47.20 -50.48 -62.62
N THR A 11 47.87 -49.42 -62.15
CA THR A 11 47.73 -48.90 -60.79
C THR A 11 46.27 -48.49 -60.59
N ARG A 12 45.50 -49.23 -59.79
CA ARG A 12 44.25 -48.70 -59.26
C ARG A 12 44.60 -47.65 -58.22
N SER A 13 44.47 -46.40 -58.65
CA SER A 13 44.35 -45.20 -57.85
C SER A 13 43.51 -45.46 -56.59
N PHE A 14 44.06 -45.14 -55.43
CA PHE A 14 43.31 -44.99 -54.19
C PHE A 14 42.37 -43.79 -54.39
N ALA A 15 41.19 -44.05 -54.95
CA ALA A 15 40.14 -43.06 -55.08
C ALA A 15 39.77 -42.59 -53.67
N SER A 16 40.21 -41.37 -53.37
CA SER A 16 39.63 -40.39 -52.46
C SER A 16 38.81 -40.98 -51.30
N ALA A 17 39.32 -40.78 -50.09
CA ALA A 17 38.52 -40.78 -48.87
C ALA A 17 37.29 -39.88 -49.04
N GLN A 18 36.17 -40.45 -49.49
CA GLN A 18 34.87 -39.80 -49.37
C GLN A 18 34.43 -40.01 -47.92
N ALA A 19 34.90 -39.14 -47.03
CA ALA A 19 34.33 -38.99 -45.72
C ALA A 19 32.89 -38.45 -45.88
N SER A 20 31.93 -39.36 -46.07
CA SER A 20 30.51 -39.03 -45.98
C SER A 20 30.22 -38.69 -44.53
N ARG A 21 30.33 -37.41 -44.17
CA ARG A 21 29.79 -36.91 -42.91
C ARG A 21 28.27 -37.00 -42.99
N GLY A 22 27.72 -38.12 -42.50
CA GLY A 22 26.28 -38.26 -42.35
C GLY A 22 25.77 -37.22 -41.37
N PHE A 23 24.86 -36.35 -41.79
CA PHE A 23 24.13 -35.51 -40.85
C PHE A 23 23.23 -36.43 -40.02
N ALA A 24 23.56 -36.57 -38.73
CA ALA A 24 22.76 -37.35 -37.80
C ALA A 24 21.42 -36.62 -37.55
N THR A 25 20.42 -36.90 -38.38
CA THR A 25 19.03 -36.45 -38.21
C THR A 25 18.28 -37.23 -37.11
N SER A 26 18.99 -38.08 -36.36
CA SER A 26 18.42 -38.98 -35.35
C SER A 26 17.67 -38.26 -34.22
N ALA A 27 17.94 -36.98 -33.99
CA ALA A 27 17.21 -36.20 -32.98
C ALA A 27 15.75 -35.88 -33.39
N ILE A 28 15.45 -35.81 -34.69
CA ILE A 28 14.09 -35.62 -35.20
C ILE A 28 13.36 -36.97 -35.36
N ALA A 29 14.08 -38.04 -35.65
CA ALA A 29 13.49 -39.38 -35.81
C ALA A 29 13.05 -40.06 -34.49
N ARG A 30 13.51 -39.56 -33.33
CA ARG A 30 13.17 -40.11 -32.00
C ARG A 30 12.05 -39.35 -31.27
N ARG A 31 11.37 -38.42 -31.96
CA ARG A 31 10.30 -37.65 -31.34
C ARG A 31 9.00 -38.43 -31.48
N ASP A 32 8.29 -38.59 -30.37
CA ASP A 32 6.96 -39.21 -30.37
C ASP A 32 5.95 -38.23 -30.99
N LEU A 33 5.45 -38.59 -32.17
CA LEU A 33 4.52 -37.77 -32.95
C LEU A 33 3.24 -37.46 -32.18
N ILE A 34 2.78 -38.38 -31.32
CA ILE A 34 1.57 -38.18 -30.52
C ILE A 34 1.84 -37.14 -29.44
N GLN A 35 2.98 -37.25 -28.76
CA GLN A 35 3.40 -36.28 -27.74
C GLN A 35 3.58 -34.89 -28.33
N GLU A 36 4.19 -34.78 -29.51
CA GLU A 36 4.38 -33.49 -30.17
C GLU A 36 3.08 -32.86 -30.65
N ALA A 37 2.17 -33.66 -31.22
CA ALA A 37 0.84 -33.19 -31.60
C ALA A 37 0.07 -32.65 -30.38
N TYR A 38 0.09 -33.39 -29.27
CA TYR A 38 -0.54 -32.97 -28.01
C TYR A 38 0.04 -31.67 -27.47
N LEU A 39 1.37 -31.56 -27.37
CA LEU A 39 2.04 -30.35 -26.88
C LEU A 39 1.80 -29.16 -27.80
N ARG A 40 1.67 -29.38 -29.11
CA ARG A 40 1.33 -28.33 -30.08
C ARG A 40 -0.09 -27.82 -29.85
N GLU A 41 -1.05 -28.71 -29.63
CA GLU A 41 -2.44 -28.33 -29.36
C GLU A 41 -2.58 -27.59 -28.02
N LEU A 42 -1.91 -28.06 -26.96
CA LEU A 42 -1.89 -27.36 -25.68
C LEU A 42 -1.30 -25.95 -25.79
N LYS A 43 -0.19 -25.79 -26.52
CA LYS A 43 0.44 -24.47 -26.72
C LYS A 43 -0.39 -23.56 -27.64
N ALA A 44 -1.10 -24.14 -28.59
CA ALA A 44 -2.01 -23.41 -29.48
C ALA A 44 -3.34 -23.08 -28.82
N TYR A 45 -3.69 -23.75 -27.72
CA TYR A 45 -4.93 -23.52 -27.01
C TYR A 45 -4.95 -22.12 -26.41
N LYS A 46 -5.84 -21.29 -26.95
CA LYS A 46 -6.21 -20.02 -26.36
C LYS A 46 -7.57 -20.23 -25.68
N PRO A 47 -7.66 -20.09 -24.34
CA PRO A 47 -8.96 -20.19 -23.68
C PRO A 47 -9.90 -19.14 -24.27
N ALA A 48 -11.18 -19.51 -24.40
CA ALA A 48 -12.20 -18.56 -24.84
C ALA A 48 -12.13 -17.32 -23.93
N ALA A 49 -12.10 -16.13 -24.54
CA ALA A 49 -12.11 -14.89 -23.78
C ALA A 49 -13.33 -14.90 -22.87
N LYS A 50 -13.10 -14.83 -21.56
CA LYS A 50 -14.19 -14.67 -20.60
C LYS A 50 -14.97 -13.44 -21.03
N SER A 51 -16.26 -13.62 -21.29
CA SER A 51 -17.11 -12.50 -21.70
C SER A 51 -16.96 -11.39 -20.65
N ALA A 52 -16.88 -10.15 -21.11
CA ALA A 52 -16.78 -9.00 -20.20
C ALA A 52 -17.88 -9.05 -19.13
N ASP A 53 -19.02 -9.64 -19.48
CA ASP A 53 -20.22 -9.79 -18.67
C ASP A 53 -20.31 -11.08 -17.85
N SER A 54 -19.24 -11.86 -17.71
CA SER A 54 -19.24 -13.13 -16.94
C SER A 54 -19.63 -12.95 -15.45
N HIS A 55 -19.69 -11.71 -14.96
CA HIS A 55 -20.12 -11.35 -13.61
C HIS A 55 -21.62 -10.98 -13.51
N LYS A 56 -22.30 -10.73 -14.64
CA LYS A 56 -23.73 -10.40 -14.66
C LYS A 56 -24.56 -11.63 -14.27
N GLY A 57 -25.25 -11.56 -13.14
CA GLY A 57 -26.11 -12.63 -12.61
C GLY A 57 -25.47 -13.49 -11.51
N GLN A 58 -24.14 -13.51 -11.40
CA GLN A 58 -23.44 -14.18 -10.29
C GLN A 58 -23.23 -13.25 -9.09
N VAL A 59 -23.06 -11.94 -9.33
CA VAL A 59 -22.78 -10.94 -8.29
C VAL A 59 -23.78 -9.80 -8.40
N ARG A 60 -24.23 -9.28 -7.25
CA ARG A 60 -25.09 -8.09 -7.20
C ARG A 60 -24.26 -6.84 -7.54
N GLU A 61 -24.84 -5.90 -8.28
CA GLU A 61 -24.17 -4.64 -8.61
C GLU A 61 -23.82 -3.87 -7.33
N PHE A 62 -22.57 -3.43 -7.23
CA PHE A 62 -22.10 -2.66 -6.09
C PHE A 62 -22.47 -1.19 -6.28
N HIS A 63 -23.37 -0.69 -5.43
CA HIS A 63 -23.64 0.75 -5.31
C HIS A 63 -22.93 1.28 -4.08
N GLN A 64 -22.08 2.28 -4.29
CA GLN A 64 -21.46 2.99 -3.17
C GLN A 64 -22.57 3.79 -2.44
N PRO A 65 -22.70 3.66 -1.12
CA PRO A 65 -23.68 4.43 -0.37
C PRO A 65 -23.37 5.93 -0.48
N SER A 66 -24.41 6.76 -0.51
CA SER A 66 -24.23 8.21 -0.51
C SER A 66 -23.45 8.65 0.73
N PRO A 67 -22.48 9.57 0.59
CA PRO A 67 -21.73 10.07 1.73
C PRO A 67 -22.66 10.71 2.76
N PRO A 68 -22.36 10.57 4.06
CA PRO A 68 -23.19 11.13 5.12
C PRO A 68 -23.26 12.66 4.98
N LYS A 69 -24.43 13.22 5.27
CA LYS A 69 -24.62 14.67 5.29
C LYS A 69 -23.75 15.26 6.41
N ALA A 70 -22.88 16.19 6.06
CA ALA A 70 -22.10 16.93 7.05
C ALA A 70 -23.03 17.68 8.02
N PRO A 71 -22.68 17.77 9.31
CA PRO A 71 -23.44 18.56 10.27
C PRO A 71 -23.51 20.02 9.80
N ALA A 72 -24.65 20.67 10.03
CA ALA A 72 -24.83 22.06 9.67
C ALA A 72 -23.89 22.93 10.52
N THR A 73 -22.96 23.62 9.87
CA THR A 73 -22.16 24.67 10.53
C THR A 73 -23.03 25.90 10.73
N PRO A 74 -22.98 26.57 11.90
CA PRO A 74 -23.74 27.79 12.13
C PRO A 74 -23.33 28.88 11.12
N SER A 75 -24.32 29.65 10.65
CA SER A 75 -24.07 30.78 9.75
C SER A 75 -23.32 31.89 10.48
N SER A 76 -22.59 32.73 9.75
CA SER A 76 -21.91 33.90 10.34
C SER A 76 -22.89 34.86 11.03
N SER A 77 -24.11 34.99 10.52
CA SER A 77 -25.15 35.85 11.11
C SER A 77 -25.64 35.35 12.46
N SER A 78 -25.89 34.03 12.60
CA SER A 78 -26.32 33.43 13.87
C SER A 78 -25.23 33.52 14.95
N LEU A 79 -23.96 33.37 14.55
CA LEU A 79 -22.82 33.51 15.46
C LEU A 79 -22.70 34.94 16.00
N SER A 80 -22.89 35.96 15.16
CA SER A 80 -22.84 37.35 15.63
C SER A 80 -23.92 37.64 16.67
N SER A 81 -25.16 37.18 16.45
CA SER A 81 -26.25 37.37 17.42
C SER A 81 -25.99 36.65 18.75
N GLU A 82 -25.41 35.45 18.72
CA GLU A 82 -25.01 34.72 19.94
C GLU A 82 -23.87 35.43 20.68
N LEU A 83 -22.91 36.02 19.97
CA LEU A 83 -21.82 36.81 20.57
C LEU A 83 -22.33 38.11 21.21
N ASP A 84 -23.26 38.82 20.55
CA ASP A 84 -23.88 40.03 21.11
C ASP A 84 -24.69 39.70 22.37
N SER A 85 -25.43 38.58 22.36
CA SER A 85 -26.15 38.09 23.53
C SER A 85 -25.21 37.72 24.67
N TYR A 86 -24.07 37.10 24.37
CA TYR A 86 -23.08 36.73 25.38
C TYR A 86 -22.39 37.98 25.97
N ALA A 87 -22.03 38.94 25.11
CA ALA A 87 -21.42 40.19 25.53
C ALA A 87 -22.36 41.06 26.39
N SER A 88 -23.68 40.95 26.16
CA SER A 88 -24.69 41.67 26.93
C SER A 88 -25.08 40.96 28.24
N SER A 89 -24.68 39.71 28.42
CA SER A 89 -24.94 38.96 29.63
C SER A 89 -23.89 39.27 30.68
N GLU A 90 -24.24 40.05 31.69
CA GLU A 90 -23.40 40.17 32.88
C GLU A 90 -23.42 38.84 33.67
N PRO A 91 -22.26 38.34 34.15
CA PRO A 91 -22.24 37.18 35.01
C PRO A 91 -22.93 37.51 36.34
N ASP A 92 -23.74 36.58 36.84
CA ASP A 92 -24.40 36.72 38.15
C ASP A 92 -23.33 36.62 39.25
N VAL A 93 -22.80 37.78 39.65
CA VAL A 93 -21.89 37.89 40.79
C VAL A 93 -22.76 37.98 42.03
N ALA A 94 -22.83 36.89 42.79
CA ALA A 94 -23.50 36.88 44.08
C ALA A 94 -23.05 38.12 44.90
N GLU A 95 -23.99 38.99 45.26
CA GLU A 95 -23.70 40.18 46.06
C GLU A 95 -23.09 39.73 47.39
N VAL A 96 -21.79 39.94 47.55
CA VAL A 96 -21.15 39.88 48.87
C VAL A 96 -21.62 41.11 49.63
N SER A 97 -22.77 40.98 50.29
CA SER A 97 -23.25 41.94 51.27
C SER A 97 -22.14 42.20 52.31
N LYS A 98 -21.85 43.49 52.49
CA LYS A 98 -20.72 44.01 53.27
C LYS A 98 -20.91 43.69 54.76
N SER A 99 -20.24 42.66 55.27
CA SER A 99 -19.98 42.48 56.70
C SER A 99 -18.53 42.84 57.03
N SER A 100 -18.37 43.94 57.76
CA SER A 100 -17.17 44.22 58.53
C SER A 100 -17.11 43.29 59.75
N SER A 101 -16.86 42.01 59.51
CA SER A 101 -16.52 41.04 60.54
C SER A 101 -15.37 40.20 60.03
N THR A 102 -14.24 40.31 60.70
CA THR A 102 -13.18 39.31 60.73
C THR A 102 -13.82 37.98 61.08
N GLU A 103 -14.22 37.21 60.06
CA GLU A 103 -14.60 35.82 60.22
C GLU A 103 -13.88 35.00 59.16
N GLU A 104 -12.96 34.19 59.69
CA GLU A 104 -12.18 33.17 59.03
C GLU A 104 -13.11 32.21 58.29
N VAL A 105 -13.10 32.23 56.95
CA VAL A 105 -13.64 31.11 56.15
C VAL A 105 -12.61 29.98 56.23
N SER A 106 -12.69 29.22 57.32
CA SER A 106 -11.97 27.96 57.52
C SER A 106 -12.68 26.83 56.76
N VAL A 107 -12.64 26.87 55.43
CA VAL A 107 -12.83 25.67 54.60
C VAL A 107 -11.49 25.37 53.95
N GLY A 108 -10.64 24.66 54.71
CA GLY A 108 -9.40 24.01 54.28
C GLY A 108 -8.46 24.84 53.40
N GLY A 109 -7.48 25.51 54.02
CA GLY A 109 -6.39 26.13 53.28
C GLY A 109 -6.79 27.48 52.68
N GLY A 110 -6.85 28.53 53.52
CA GLY A 110 -7.17 29.86 53.03
C GLY A 110 -6.14 30.34 51.98
N ALA A 111 -6.51 31.31 51.14
CA ALA A 111 -5.62 31.87 50.10
C ALA A 111 -4.25 32.32 50.66
N LYS A 112 -4.19 32.70 51.93
CA LYS A 112 -2.96 33.04 52.63
C LYS A 112 -2.06 31.82 52.89
N GLU A 113 -2.62 30.70 53.34
CA GLU A 113 -1.87 29.45 53.52
C GLU A 113 -1.34 28.92 52.19
N PHE A 114 -2.14 29.00 51.12
CA PHE A 114 -1.69 28.63 49.77
C PHE A 114 -0.50 29.47 49.28
N LEU A 115 -0.53 30.79 49.53
CA LEU A 115 0.57 31.68 49.16
C LEU A 115 1.83 31.47 50.01
N GLU A 116 1.68 31.02 51.25
CA GLU A 116 2.81 30.67 52.12
C GLU A 116 3.44 29.33 51.75
N GLU A 117 2.64 28.31 51.43
CA GLU A 117 3.10 27.01 50.90
C GLU A 117 3.89 27.22 49.59
N ALA A 118 3.34 28.01 48.65
CA ALA A 118 4.02 28.30 47.39
C ALA A 118 5.34 29.08 47.56
N ARG A 119 5.49 29.90 48.62
CA ARG A 119 6.77 30.56 48.95
C ARG A 119 7.79 29.62 49.56
N ARG A 120 7.35 28.54 50.21
CA ARG A 120 8.24 27.57 50.86
C ARG A 120 9.02 26.74 49.84
N ASP A 121 8.45 26.51 48.66
CA ASP A 121 9.07 25.73 47.59
C ASP A 121 10.18 26.46 46.84
N TYR A 122 10.29 27.78 46.98
CA TYR A 122 11.42 28.54 46.48
C TYR A 122 12.43 28.80 47.61
N PRO A 123 13.73 28.52 47.41
CA PRO A 123 14.73 28.89 48.39
C PRO A 123 14.69 30.40 48.58
N LYS A 124 14.53 30.85 49.82
CA LYS A 124 14.66 32.27 50.16
C LYS A 124 16.07 32.67 49.73
N GLU A 125 16.18 33.62 48.81
CA GLU A 125 17.49 34.23 48.50
C GLU A 125 18.03 34.78 49.81
N GLU A 126 19.03 34.11 50.37
CA GLU A 126 19.75 34.62 51.53
C GLU A 126 20.32 35.96 51.11
N ALA A 127 19.97 37.02 51.84
CA ALA A 127 20.59 38.31 51.66
C ALA A 127 22.09 38.15 51.94
N HIS A 128 22.87 38.03 50.87
CA HIS A 128 24.32 38.12 50.94
C HIS A 128 24.67 39.53 51.44
N HIS A 129 24.88 39.65 52.75
CA HIS A 129 25.59 40.77 53.36
C HIS A 129 27.05 40.78 52.92
#